data_AF-A0A512MBC2-F1
#
_entry.id   AF-A0A512MBC2-F1
#
_cell.length_a   1.000
_cell.length_b   1.000
_cell.length_c   1.000
_cell.angle_alpha   90.00
_cell.angle_beta   90.00
_cell.angle_gamma   90.00
#
_symmetry.space_group_name_H-M   'P 1'
#
loop_
_entity.id
_entity.type
_entity.pdbx_description
1 polymer ?
#
loop_
_entity_poly.entity_id
_entity_poly.type
_entity_poly.pdbx_seq_one_letter_code
_entity_poly.pdbx_strand_id
1 'polypeptide(L)'
;MKLIPLIIALIAFASTSSAFAQRANATPTMLKGPADWRFERLPIPPGFARDIPWTGYEEARFAPGMFDTSSANHFTYALSIYVDGTAPVQAPALKSFLDKYLKGLSVMVGRRKGLKPDEAQFNAEVLPRKTEANATGTFTAKATMFDTFNDGGKVSLNMEIDVLPKAEAQKTQIILLITPQAFDAPVWKQLREIRSSVQAPQ
;
A
#
# COMPACT_ATOMS: atom_id res chain seq x y z
N MET A 1 -5.45 -61.21 34.89
CA MET A 1 -5.92 -59.97 34.23
C MET A 1 -5.41 -58.76 35.00
N LYS A 2 -4.36 -58.10 34.54
CA LYS A 2 -3.93 -56.78 35.02
C LYS A 2 -3.50 -55.96 33.81
N LEU A 3 -4.05 -54.75 33.72
CA LEU A 3 -4.16 -53.91 32.53
C LEU A 3 -2.82 -53.35 32.03
N ILE A 4 -2.72 -53.25 30.69
CA ILE A 4 -1.69 -52.54 29.92
C ILE A 4 -2.03 -51.05 29.93
N PRO A 5 -1.11 -50.11 30.24
CA PRO A 5 -1.36 -48.70 30.03
C PRO A 5 -1.13 -48.35 28.55
N LEU A 6 -2.21 -47.90 27.91
CA LEU A 6 -2.28 -47.35 26.58
C LEU A 6 -1.52 -46.00 26.54
N ILE A 7 -0.42 -45.95 25.79
CA ILE A 7 0.31 -44.70 25.51
C ILE A 7 -0.53 -43.89 24.51
N ILE A 8 -1.14 -42.80 24.99
CA ILE A 8 -1.80 -41.81 24.15
C ILE A 8 -0.71 -40.99 23.46
N ALA A 9 -0.54 -41.21 22.15
CA ALA A 9 0.30 -40.38 21.31
C ALA A 9 -0.36 -39.00 21.14
N LEU A 10 0.22 -37.98 21.79
CA LEU A 10 -0.15 -36.58 21.64
C LEU A 10 0.29 -36.10 20.25
N ILE A 11 -0.62 -36.09 19.29
CA ILE A 11 -0.40 -35.48 17.98
C ILE A 11 -0.38 -33.96 18.20
N ALA A 12 0.81 -33.39 18.30
CA ALA A 12 1.01 -31.95 18.26
C ALA A 12 0.62 -31.44 16.86
N PHE A 13 -0.58 -30.89 16.77
CA PHE A 13 -1.02 -30.15 15.58
C PHE A 13 -0.22 -28.84 15.54
N ALA A 14 0.95 -28.89 14.90
CA ALA A 14 1.75 -27.71 14.60
C ALA A 14 0.93 -26.82 13.66
N SER A 15 0.27 -25.83 14.26
CA SER A 15 -0.48 -24.80 13.54
C SER A 15 0.54 -23.92 12.83
N THR A 16 0.89 -24.23 11.59
CA THR A 16 1.71 -23.35 10.75
C THR A 16 0.89 -22.14 10.32
N SER A 17 0.79 -21.14 11.20
CA SER A 17 0.34 -19.79 10.86
C SER A 17 1.45 -19.06 10.09
N SER A 18 1.79 -19.57 8.90
CA SER A 18 2.81 -18.99 8.02
C SER A 18 2.15 -18.17 6.92
N ALA A 19 1.61 -16.99 7.25
CA ALA A 19 1.42 -15.88 6.32
C ALA A 19 1.14 -14.62 7.15
N PHE A 20 1.83 -13.50 6.85
CA PHE A 20 1.75 -12.19 7.53
C PHE A 20 2.72 -11.91 8.69
N ALA A 21 3.80 -12.68 8.85
CA ALA A 21 5.04 -12.09 9.38
C ALA A 21 5.68 -11.24 8.26
N GLN A 22 5.00 -10.16 7.89
CA GLN A 22 5.47 -9.13 6.98
C GLN A 22 6.76 -8.56 7.58
N ARG A 23 7.84 -8.49 6.81
CA ARG A 23 9.20 -8.22 7.33
C ARG A 23 9.29 -6.81 7.94
N ALA A 24 8.95 -6.68 9.22
CA ALA A 24 9.20 -5.49 10.04
C ALA A 24 10.69 -5.16 10.19
N ASN A 25 11.59 -6.06 9.76
CA ASN A 25 13.04 -5.96 9.91
C ASN A 25 13.78 -5.46 8.65
N ALA A 26 13.08 -5.00 7.60
CA ALA A 26 13.76 -4.44 6.43
C ALA A 26 14.21 -3.00 6.71
N THR A 27 15.46 -2.67 6.38
CA THR A 27 15.97 -1.30 6.46
C THR A 27 15.40 -0.47 5.31
N PRO A 28 14.80 0.71 5.57
CA PRO A 28 14.27 1.58 4.52
C PRO A 28 15.35 2.00 3.53
N THR A 29 15.08 1.87 2.23
CA THR A 29 16.01 2.28 1.15
C THR A 29 15.50 3.51 0.39
N MET A 30 14.18 3.66 0.24
CA MET A 30 13.54 4.76 -0.48
C MET A 30 12.86 5.75 0.48
N LEU A 31 12.06 5.25 1.43
CA LEU A 31 11.30 6.02 2.41
C LEU A 31 11.98 6.03 3.78
N LYS A 32 13.09 6.75 3.88
CA LYS A 32 13.92 6.82 5.10
C LYS A 32 13.25 7.56 6.26
N GLY A 33 12.28 8.44 5.99
CA GLY A 33 11.52 9.15 7.01
C GLY A 33 10.06 9.36 6.62
N PRO A 34 9.26 9.92 7.55
CA PRO A 34 9.63 10.31 8.91
C PRO A 34 9.89 9.08 9.79
N ALA A 35 10.80 9.18 10.75
CA ALA A 35 11.22 8.02 11.55
C ALA A 35 10.13 7.53 12.51
N ASP A 36 9.27 8.44 12.96
CA ASP A 36 8.10 8.20 13.80
C ASP A 36 6.90 7.59 13.04
N TRP A 37 6.94 7.60 11.70
CA TRP A 37 5.95 6.92 10.87
C TRP A 37 6.30 5.43 10.78
N ARG A 38 5.30 4.56 11.00
CA ARG A 38 5.48 3.10 10.91
C ARG A 38 5.94 2.73 9.51
N PHE A 39 7.03 1.96 9.43
CA PHE A 39 7.58 1.47 8.18
C PHE A 39 7.09 0.05 7.86
N GLU A 40 6.79 -0.20 6.59
CA GLU A 40 6.63 -1.56 6.06
C GLU A 40 7.26 -1.70 4.68
N ARG A 41 7.63 -2.94 4.34
CA ARG A 41 8.05 -3.31 3.00
C ARG A 41 7.28 -4.56 2.54
N LEU A 42 6.81 -4.54 1.30
CA LEU A 42 6.08 -5.63 0.67
C LEU A 42 6.63 -5.93 -0.73
N PRO A 43 6.57 -7.18 -1.22
CA PRO A 43 6.81 -7.46 -2.64
C PRO A 43 5.65 -6.91 -3.49
N ILE A 44 5.94 -6.60 -4.75
CA ILE A 44 4.94 -6.37 -5.80
C ILE A 44 4.95 -7.59 -6.74
N PRO A 45 3.79 -8.21 -7.01
CA PRO A 45 2.48 -7.90 -6.42
C PRO A 45 2.40 -8.31 -4.94
N PRO A 46 1.65 -7.58 -4.10
CA PRO A 46 1.42 -8.01 -2.74
C PRO A 46 0.49 -9.25 -2.75
N GLY A 47 0.56 -10.06 -1.69
CA GLY A 47 -0.21 -11.30 -1.59
C GLY A 47 -1.73 -11.10 -1.72
N PHE A 48 -2.23 -9.89 -1.44
CA PHE A 48 -3.63 -9.51 -1.56
C PHE A 48 -4.04 -8.94 -2.93
N ALA A 49 -3.11 -8.74 -3.88
CA ALA A 49 -3.41 -8.23 -5.21
C ALA A 49 -2.51 -8.88 -6.28
N ARG A 50 -2.58 -10.21 -6.37
CA ARG A 50 -1.69 -11.05 -7.19
C ARG A 50 -1.84 -10.87 -8.71
N ASP A 51 -2.90 -10.21 -9.15
CA ASP A 51 -3.22 -9.93 -10.55
C ASP A 51 -2.62 -8.59 -11.05
N ILE A 52 -1.89 -7.88 -10.18
CA ILE A 52 -1.04 -6.75 -10.59
C ILE A 52 0.12 -7.30 -11.45
N PRO A 53 0.31 -6.82 -12.69
CA PRO A 53 1.29 -7.38 -13.64
C PRO A 53 2.70 -6.83 -13.45
N TRP A 54 2.95 -6.12 -12.36
CA TRP A 54 4.26 -5.55 -12.03
C TRP A 54 5.01 -6.48 -11.09
N THR A 55 6.33 -6.44 -11.15
CA THR A 55 7.22 -7.08 -10.18
C THR A 55 8.11 -6.04 -9.50
N GLY A 56 8.60 -6.35 -8.31
CA GLY A 56 9.48 -5.48 -7.55
C GLY A 56 9.10 -5.45 -6.07
N TYR A 57 9.18 -4.28 -5.45
CA TYR A 57 8.77 -4.10 -4.05
C TYR A 57 8.27 -2.70 -3.77
N GLU A 58 7.50 -2.55 -2.71
CA GLU A 58 7.06 -1.27 -2.17
C GLU A 58 7.61 -1.06 -0.76
N GLU A 59 7.85 0.20 -0.44
CA GLU A 59 7.98 0.68 0.93
C GLU A 59 6.80 1.58 1.26
N ALA A 60 6.35 1.47 2.51
CA ALA A 60 5.29 2.29 3.06
C ALA A 60 5.78 3.00 4.32
N ARG A 61 5.34 4.25 4.49
CA ARG A 61 5.39 4.99 5.75
C ARG A 61 3.98 5.38 6.13
N PHE A 62 3.50 4.88 7.27
CA PHE A 62 2.17 5.16 7.77
C PHE A 62 2.22 6.19 8.90
N ALA A 63 1.42 7.24 8.79
CA ALA A 63 1.38 8.30 9.80
C ALA A 63 0.90 7.75 11.16
N PRO A 64 1.37 8.34 12.29
CA PRO A 64 0.81 8.06 13.59
C PRO A 64 -0.71 8.24 13.60
N GLY A 65 -1.44 7.23 14.06
CA GLY A 65 -2.90 7.23 14.08
C GLY A 65 -3.58 6.88 12.76
N MET A 66 -2.87 6.42 11.72
CA MET A 66 -3.53 6.08 10.45
C MET A 66 -4.64 5.02 10.57
N PHE A 67 -4.53 4.11 11.56
CA PHE A 67 -5.47 3.02 11.81
C PHE A 67 -6.59 3.43 12.76
N ASP A 68 -6.56 4.66 13.29
CA ASP A 68 -7.56 5.20 14.20
C ASP A 68 -8.54 6.09 13.41
N THR A 69 -9.81 5.71 13.39
CA THR A 69 -10.88 6.42 12.65
C THR A 69 -11.16 7.81 13.20
N SER A 70 -10.73 8.12 14.43
CA SER A 70 -10.88 9.44 15.05
C SER A 70 -9.69 10.38 14.79
N SER A 71 -8.59 9.85 14.25
CA SER A 71 -7.38 10.61 13.99
C SER A 71 -7.50 11.44 12.72
N ALA A 72 -6.96 12.66 12.74
CA ALA A 72 -6.76 13.46 11.53
C ALA A 72 -5.86 12.75 10.51
N ASN A 73 -5.02 11.82 10.96
CA ASN A 73 -4.15 11.02 10.11
C ASN A 73 -4.79 9.72 9.61
N HIS A 74 -6.06 9.43 9.90
CA HIS A 74 -6.76 8.23 9.40
C HIS A 74 -6.50 8.06 7.89
N PHE A 75 -6.02 6.88 7.48
CA PHE A 75 -5.59 6.59 6.10
C PHE A 75 -4.57 7.57 5.48
N THR A 76 -3.72 8.20 6.28
CA THR A 76 -2.62 9.04 5.80
C THR A 76 -1.30 8.27 5.76
N TYR A 77 -0.71 8.14 4.57
CA TYR A 77 0.52 7.40 4.36
C TYR A 77 1.20 7.76 3.04
N ALA A 78 2.46 7.36 2.90
CA ALA A 78 3.23 7.44 1.67
C ALA A 78 3.67 6.04 1.22
N LEU A 79 3.64 5.80 -0.08
CA LEU A 79 4.20 4.62 -0.74
C LEU A 79 5.32 5.03 -1.70
N SER A 80 6.37 4.23 -1.77
CA SER A 80 7.35 4.26 -2.85
C SER A 80 7.46 2.85 -3.40
N ILE A 81 7.11 2.67 -4.67
CA ILE A 81 7.09 1.39 -5.37
C ILE A 81 8.25 1.37 -6.37
N TYR A 82 9.10 0.36 -6.28
CA TYR A 82 10.21 0.14 -7.20
C TYR A 82 9.88 -1.03 -8.11
N VAL A 83 9.46 -0.69 -9.33
CA VAL A 83 8.95 -1.64 -10.33
C VAL A 83 10.07 -2.06 -11.28
N ASP A 84 10.11 -3.35 -11.58
CA ASP A 84 11.05 -3.91 -12.56
C ASP A 84 10.65 -3.55 -13.99
N GLY A 85 11.65 -3.21 -14.81
CA GLY A 85 11.47 -2.89 -16.22
C GLY A 85 11.32 -1.40 -16.50
N THR A 86 11.29 -1.09 -17.80
CA THR A 86 11.30 0.28 -18.34
C THR A 86 10.01 0.62 -19.07
N ALA A 87 8.97 -0.21 -18.93
CA ALA A 87 7.68 0.05 -19.56
C ALA A 87 7.12 1.38 -19.04
N PRO A 88 6.67 2.30 -19.93
CA PRO A 88 6.11 3.57 -19.51
C PRO A 88 4.89 3.37 -18.61
N VAL A 89 4.94 3.91 -17.38
CA VAL A 89 3.81 3.92 -16.46
C VAL A 89 3.02 5.21 -16.67
N GLN A 90 1.81 5.07 -17.20
CA GLN A 90 0.89 6.19 -17.51
C GLN A 90 -0.43 6.04 -16.75
N ALA A 91 -1.32 7.04 -16.84
CA ALA A 91 -2.59 7.08 -16.11
C ALA A 91 -3.44 5.78 -16.21
N PRO A 92 -3.61 5.12 -17.37
CA PRO A 92 -4.37 3.87 -17.43
C PRO A 92 -3.73 2.72 -16.62
N ALA A 93 -2.39 2.65 -16.62
CA ALA A 93 -1.66 1.63 -15.87
C ALA A 93 -1.73 1.89 -14.36
N LEU A 94 -1.58 3.17 -13.94
CA LEU A 94 -1.78 3.59 -12.55
C LEU A 94 -3.20 3.32 -12.07
N LYS A 95 -4.22 3.63 -12.88
CA LYS A 95 -5.62 3.35 -12.56
C LYS A 95 -5.83 1.84 -12.34
N SER A 96 -5.35 1.01 -13.26
CA SER A 96 -5.45 -0.44 -13.13
C SER A 96 -4.74 -0.97 -11.89
N PHE A 97 -3.55 -0.43 -11.57
CA PHE A 97 -2.85 -0.75 -10.34
C PHE A 97 -3.68 -0.38 -9.10
N LEU A 98 -4.18 0.85 -9.01
CA LEU A 98 -4.97 1.31 -7.85
C LEU A 98 -6.26 0.50 -7.68
N ASP A 99 -6.98 0.22 -8.77
CA ASP A 99 -8.19 -0.61 -8.75
C ASP A 99 -7.87 -1.98 -8.13
N LYS A 100 -6.82 -2.66 -8.61
CA LYS A 100 -6.42 -3.99 -8.11
C LYS A 100 -5.89 -3.95 -6.68
N TYR A 101 -5.01 -3.00 -6.38
CA TYR A 101 -4.37 -2.87 -5.08
C TYR A 101 -5.41 -2.57 -3.98
N LEU A 102 -6.23 -1.54 -4.17
CA LEU A 102 -7.23 -1.12 -3.18
C LEU A 102 -8.38 -2.12 -3.07
N LYS A 103 -8.82 -2.72 -4.19
CA LYS A 103 -9.79 -3.83 -4.16
C LYS A 103 -9.24 -5.03 -3.43
N GLY A 104 -8.00 -5.43 -3.70
CA GLY A 104 -7.34 -6.52 -3.00
C GLY A 104 -7.25 -6.28 -1.49
N LEU A 105 -6.77 -5.09 -1.11
CA LEU A 105 -6.67 -4.68 0.29
C LEU A 105 -8.05 -4.63 0.97
N SER A 106 -9.10 -4.22 0.27
CA SER A 106 -10.41 -4.08 0.87
C SER A 106 -11.18 -5.39 0.91
N VAL A 107 -11.23 -6.10 -0.20
CA VAL A 107 -12.07 -7.31 -0.37
C VAL A 107 -11.38 -8.52 0.21
N MET A 108 -10.14 -8.81 -0.17
CA MET A 108 -9.49 -10.03 0.26
C MET A 108 -9.14 -9.98 1.73
N VAL A 109 -8.54 -8.88 2.20
CA VAL A 109 -8.20 -8.73 3.61
C VAL A 109 -9.45 -8.54 4.45
N GLY A 110 -10.42 -7.73 3.98
CA GLY A 110 -11.67 -7.50 4.69
C GLY A 110 -12.48 -8.77 4.90
N ARG A 111 -12.67 -9.60 3.86
CA ARG A 111 -13.39 -10.88 3.98
C ARG A 111 -12.73 -11.84 4.97
N ARG A 112 -11.40 -11.88 5.02
CA ARG A 112 -10.65 -12.68 6.02
C ARG A 112 -10.89 -12.22 7.45
N LYS A 113 -11.30 -10.96 7.65
CA LYS A 113 -11.67 -10.38 8.93
C LYS A 113 -13.19 -10.37 9.18
N GLY A 114 -13.98 -11.03 8.33
CA GLY A 114 -15.44 -11.10 8.46
C GLY A 114 -16.21 -9.90 7.91
N LEU A 115 -15.52 -8.95 7.27
CA LEU A 115 -16.15 -7.79 6.62
C LEU A 115 -16.78 -8.19 5.28
N LYS A 116 -17.78 -7.39 4.85
CA LYS A 116 -18.51 -7.60 3.59
C LYS A 116 -18.48 -6.32 2.72
N PRO A 117 -17.30 -5.90 2.24
CA PRO A 117 -17.20 -4.72 1.38
C PRO A 117 -17.95 -4.94 0.06
N ASP A 118 -18.62 -3.89 -0.41
CA ASP A 118 -19.35 -3.91 -1.68
C ASP A 118 -18.39 -3.67 -2.84
N GLU A 119 -18.09 -4.72 -3.60
CA GLU A 119 -17.18 -4.67 -4.75
C GLU A 119 -17.63 -3.70 -5.85
N ALA A 120 -18.91 -3.36 -5.92
CA ALA A 120 -19.44 -2.44 -6.93
C ALA A 120 -19.09 -0.96 -6.65
N GLN A 121 -18.71 -0.63 -5.42
CA GLN A 121 -18.41 0.75 -5.02
C GLN A 121 -16.93 1.13 -5.14
N PHE A 122 -16.08 0.21 -5.57
CA PHE A 122 -14.69 0.54 -5.89
C PHE A 122 -14.61 1.37 -7.15
N ASN A 123 -13.84 2.43 -7.07
CA ASN A 123 -13.51 3.25 -8.21
C ASN A 123 -12.18 3.93 -7.93
N ALA A 124 -11.24 3.88 -8.86
CA ALA A 124 -10.12 4.79 -8.93
C ALA A 124 -10.20 5.63 -10.21
N GLU A 125 -9.94 6.92 -10.07
CA GLU A 125 -9.73 7.87 -11.16
C GLU A 125 -8.29 8.39 -11.08
N VAL A 126 -7.59 8.47 -12.21
CA VAL A 126 -6.23 9.00 -12.30
C VAL A 126 -6.17 10.02 -13.43
N LEU A 127 -5.74 11.23 -13.10
CA LEU A 127 -5.63 12.36 -14.02
C LEU A 127 -4.22 12.95 -13.99
N PRO A 128 -3.68 13.44 -15.12
CA PRO A 128 -2.44 14.22 -15.12
C PRO A 128 -2.56 15.45 -14.20
N ARG A 129 -1.51 15.75 -13.43
CA ARG A 129 -1.47 16.95 -12.58
C ARG A 129 -1.12 18.17 -13.45
N LYS A 130 -2.06 19.10 -13.61
CA LYS A 130 -1.96 20.21 -14.58
C LYS A 130 -1.08 21.40 -14.14
N THR A 131 -0.59 21.41 -12.91
CA THR A 131 0.01 22.60 -12.27
C THR A 131 1.47 22.86 -12.66
N GLU A 132 2.10 21.98 -13.41
CA GLU A 132 3.50 22.14 -13.83
C GLU A 132 3.56 22.05 -15.36
N ALA A 133 3.86 23.18 -16.00
CA ALA A 133 4.14 23.22 -17.42
C ALA A 133 5.33 22.29 -17.70
N ASN A 134 5.07 21.13 -18.32
CA ASN A 134 6.00 20.04 -18.66
C ASN A 134 6.18 18.89 -17.67
N ALA A 135 5.37 18.74 -16.61
CA ALA A 135 5.52 17.61 -15.68
C ALA A 135 4.95 16.29 -16.22
N THR A 136 5.63 15.70 -17.20
CA THR A 136 5.44 14.30 -17.58
C THR A 136 5.68 13.41 -16.36
N GLY A 137 4.76 12.48 -16.08
CA GLY A 137 4.91 11.54 -14.95
C GLY A 137 4.30 12.01 -13.63
N THR A 138 3.60 13.15 -13.58
CA THR A 138 2.86 13.57 -12.37
C THR A 138 1.36 13.42 -12.55
N PHE A 139 0.70 12.87 -11.53
CA PHE A 139 -0.73 12.58 -11.55
C PHE A 139 -1.37 12.93 -10.21
N THR A 140 -2.69 13.12 -10.26
CA THR A 140 -3.56 13.08 -9.09
C THR A 140 -4.50 11.90 -9.24
N ALA A 141 -4.83 11.24 -8.13
CA ALA A 141 -5.85 10.19 -8.14
C ALA A 141 -6.88 10.42 -7.04
N LYS A 142 -8.08 9.91 -7.28
CA LYS A 142 -9.10 9.73 -6.27
C LYS A 142 -9.56 8.29 -6.29
N ALA A 143 -9.72 7.67 -5.12
CA ALA A 143 -10.23 6.32 -5.06
C ALA A 143 -11.16 6.08 -3.89
N THR A 144 -12.13 5.20 -4.08
CA THR A 144 -12.98 4.68 -3.01
C THR A 144 -12.52 3.28 -2.62
N MET A 145 -12.34 3.06 -1.32
CA MET A 145 -12.01 1.77 -0.71
C MET A 145 -12.81 1.55 0.57
N PHE A 146 -12.61 0.41 1.23
CA PHE A 146 -13.23 0.11 2.53
C PHE A 146 -12.16 -0.14 3.59
N ASP A 147 -12.34 0.42 4.78
CA ASP A 147 -11.42 0.29 5.91
C ASP A 147 -11.40 -1.13 6.45
N THR A 148 -10.41 -1.93 6.04
CA THR A 148 -10.24 -3.30 6.52
C THR A 148 -9.48 -3.41 7.82
N PHE A 149 -9.07 -2.29 8.41
CA PHE A 149 -8.39 -2.26 9.69
C PHE A 149 -9.37 -2.04 10.84
N ASN A 150 -10.53 -1.44 10.56
CA ASN A 150 -11.59 -1.17 11.53
C ASN A 150 -12.91 -1.89 11.17
N ASP A 151 -13.97 -1.12 10.91
CA ASP A 151 -15.35 -1.56 10.79
C ASP A 151 -15.80 -1.88 9.35
N GLY A 152 -14.92 -1.73 8.37
CA GLY A 152 -15.30 -1.84 6.95
C GLY A 152 -15.95 -0.58 6.39
N GLY A 153 -15.88 0.55 7.09
CA GLY A 153 -16.40 1.83 6.64
C GLY A 153 -15.79 2.27 5.30
N LYS A 154 -16.59 2.97 4.49
CA LYS A 154 -16.11 3.47 3.19
C LYS A 154 -15.17 4.66 3.39
N VAL A 155 -14.05 4.65 2.67
CA VAL A 155 -13.04 5.71 2.70
C VAL A 155 -12.79 6.22 1.28
N SER A 156 -12.86 7.53 1.10
CA SER A 156 -12.46 8.21 -0.14
C SER A 156 -11.05 8.77 0.03
N LEU A 157 -10.12 8.32 -0.79
CA LEU A 157 -8.72 8.72 -0.79
C LEU A 157 -8.45 9.74 -1.88
N ASN A 158 -7.65 10.75 -1.55
CA ASN A 158 -6.99 11.65 -2.49
C ASN A 158 -5.51 11.27 -2.56
N MET A 159 -4.93 11.35 -3.75
CA MET A 159 -3.53 10.98 -3.96
C MET A 159 -2.78 11.93 -4.90
N GLU A 160 -1.51 12.17 -4.58
CA GLU A 160 -0.51 12.68 -5.52
C GLU A 160 0.44 11.56 -5.90
N ILE A 161 0.64 11.36 -7.21
CA ILE A 161 1.48 10.29 -7.75
C ILE A 161 2.56 10.88 -8.64
N ASP A 162 3.81 10.47 -8.43
CA ASP A 162 4.93 10.82 -9.27
C ASP A 162 5.59 9.53 -9.81
N VAL A 163 5.80 9.47 -11.12
CA VAL A 163 6.40 8.35 -11.85
C VAL A 163 7.78 8.79 -12.34
N LEU A 164 8.81 8.13 -11.82
CA LEU A 164 10.21 8.47 -12.03
C LEU A 164 10.93 7.29 -12.71
N PRO A 165 11.11 7.32 -14.05
CA PRO A 165 11.93 6.34 -14.74
C PRO A 165 13.37 6.34 -14.20
N LYS A 166 13.94 5.16 -13.98
CA LYS A 166 15.34 4.94 -13.56
C LYS A 166 16.03 4.10 -14.63
N ALA A 167 16.34 4.74 -15.75
CA ALA A 167 16.79 4.08 -16.98
C ALA A 167 18.03 3.20 -16.76
N GLU A 168 19.04 3.70 -16.03
CA GLU A 168 20.28 2.97 -15.72
C GLU A 168 20.03 1.69 -14.93
N ALA A 169 19.06 1.71 -14.01
CA ALA A 169 18.69 0.56 -13.20
C ALA A 169 17.72 -0.40 -13.90
N GLN A 170 17.19 -0.02 -15.09
CA GLN A 170 16.06 -0.67 -15.74
C GLN A 170 14.84 -0.81 -14.82
N LYS A 171 14.51 0.27 -14.08
CA LYS A 171 13.40 0.32 -13.13
C LYS A 171 12.53 1.54 -13.36
N THR A 172 11.36 1.54 -12.73
CA THR A 172 10.53 2.72 -12.55
C THR A 172 10.19 2.86 -11.07
N GLN A 173 10.44 4.04 -10.49
CA GLN A 173 10.03 4.36 -9.13
C GLN A 173 8.70 5.14 -9.17
N ILE A 174 7.72 4.70 -8.41
CA ILE A 174 6.40 5.35 -8.31
C ILE A 174 6.21 5.80 -6.87
N ILE A 175 6.01 7.08 -6.65
CA ILE A 175 5.76 7.65 -5.32
C ILE A 175 4.28 8.00 -5.24
N LEU A 176 3.59 7.55 -4.19
CA LEU A 176 2.21 7.89 -3.92
C LEU A 176 2.10 8.53 -2.53
N LEU A 177 1.50 9.70 -2.46
CA LEU A 177 1.11 10.39 -1.23
C LEU A 177 -0.40 10.23 -1.08
N ILE A 178 -0.87 9.71 0.06
CA ILE A 178 -2.25 9.23 0.18
C ILE A 178 -2.85 9.76 1.48
N THR A 179 -4.06 10.33 1.39
CA THR A 179 -4.86 10.76 2.55
C THR A 179 -6.32 10.96 2.13
N PRO A 180 -7.31 10.78 3.04
CA PRO A 180 -8.69 11.21 2.79
C PRO A 180 -8.85 12.73 2.71
N GLN A 181 -7.89 13.50 3.24
CA GLN A 181 -7.99 14.95 3.33
C GLN A 181 -7.90 15.63 1.95
N ALA A 182 -8.54 16.79 1.82
CA ALA A 182 -8.51 17.61 0.61
C ALA A 182 -7.08 18.10 0.29
N PHE A 183 -6.77 18.34 -1.00
CA PHE A 183 -5.41 18.64 -1.50
C PHE A 183 -4.76 19.93 -0.95
N ASP A 184 -5.55 20.80 -0.33
CA ASP A 184 -5.16 22.05 0.34
C ASP A 184 -5.00 21.91 1.86
N ALA A 185 -5.34 20.74 2.42
CA ALA A 185 -5.25 20.51 3.85
C ALA A 185 -3.79 20.48 4.36
N PRO A 186 -3.51 20.86 5.62
CA PRO A 186 -2.15 20.99 6.15
C PRO A 186 -1.29 19.71 6.05
N VAL A 187 -1.90 18.53 6.13
CA VAL A 187 -1.19 17.23 6.05
C VAL A 187 -0.40 17.07 4.75
N TRP A 188 -0.85 17.69 3.65
CA TRP A 188 -0.17 17.64 2.37
C TRP A 188 1.22 18.27 2.39
N LYS A 189 1.48 19.24 3.28
CA LYS A 189 2.81 19.80 3.44
C LYS A 189 3.80 18.71 3.85
N GLN A 190 3.46 17.95 4.90
CA GLN A 190 4.30 16.86 5.38
C GLN A 190 4.43 15.74 4.34
N LEU A 191 3.35 15.34 3.68
CA LEU A 191 3.40 14.35 2.61
C LEU A 191 4.32 14.78 1.45
N ARG A 192 4.26 16.05 1.03
CA ARG A 192 5.11 16.58 -0.04
C ARG A 192 6.59 16.71 0.40
N GLU A 193 6.84 17.00 1.67
CA GLU A 193 8.20 16.92 2.25
C GLU A 193 8.77 15.50 2.20
N ILE A 194 7.95 14.48 2.51
CA ILE A 194 8.34 13.07 2.37
C ILE A 194 8.74 12.79 0.92
N ARG A 195 7.89 13.16 -0.04
CA ARG A 195 8.17 12.99 -1.48
C ARG A 195 9.51 13.59 -1.89
N SER A 196 9.82 14.81 -1.45
CA SER A 196 11.09 15.48 -1.75
C SER A 196 12.31 14.77 -1.14
N SER A 197 12.11 13.95 -0.10
CA SER A 197 13.18 13.17 0.54
C SER A 197 13.39 11.78 -0.05
N VAL A 198 12.49 11.31 -0.93
CA VAL A 198 12.53 9.95 -1.47
C VAL A 198 13.75 9.78 -2.38
N GLN A 199 14.46 8.67 -2.18
CA GLN A 199 15.63 8.31 -2.97
C GLN A 199 15.34 7.06 -3.80
N ALA A 200 16.05 6.91 -4.92
CA ALA A 200 16.14 5.61 -5.55
C ALA A 200 16.93 4.67 -4.61
N PRO A 201 16.61 3.37 -4.56
CA PRO A 201 17.45 2.40 -3.87
C PRO A 201 18.89 2.48 -4.38
N GLN A 202 19.85 2.35 -3.46
CA GLN A 202 21.27 2.16 -3.79
C GLN A 202 21.51 0.81 -4.44
#